data_AF-A0A095BA63-F1
#
_entry.id   AF-A0A095BA63-F1
#
_cell.length_a   1.000
_cell.length_b   1.000
_cell.length_c   1.000
_cell.angle_alpha   90.00
_cell.angle_beta   90.00
_cell.angle_gamma   90.00
#
_symmetry.space_group_name_H-M   'P 1'
#
loop_
_entity.id
_entity.type
_entity.pdbx_description
1 polymer ?
#
loop_
_entity_poly.entity_id
_entity_poly.type
_entity_poly.pdbx_seq_one_letter_code
_entity_poly.pdbx_strand_id
1 'polypeptide(L)'
;MTDPERTPVIIGVGQVNDRPSDPDQGLDSLGLMVAALEVAADDAGVPLAEIGSLAIVDQISFHHLGKLCEPLAAAIGASPAINYQSAAPHGDTPVRLLNEAANRIGAGEVKLAAIVGGEALRTAAGRAAKAATGEDKSYNAIRKVATRREPNYAQKHGLAAPVDVYPLYENATRAAWGESLEDAQFESAEIWSRFSEVAAANDGDWIRKPASPADILRVDERNRPIAFPYSKLMVANSSVNQGAGFILASLAEARRRGIPEDRLIYVGMGAAAKEPASILHRDRYDGSVSMETSITRTLDLNGMTADDFDCVELYSCFPCVPKMARRILGWPWDRPATVFGGLTFGGGPIANYMSHAIVSMVEKLRNEGRYGFLFANGGFATDNHCIVLGNKPIAAASFPQDFDYQAEAEAKRGAVPELVEDYAGPAMIESYTVFYDRDGAPEAGVVIARTADAKRTLAHVDVSDAAMLAFLTDGKVEPVGTEGRVVALDEGYGWQV
;
A
#
# COMPACT_ATOMS: atom_id res chain seq x y z
N MET A 1 -33.50 -14.27 2.53
CA MET A 1 -32.96 -13.86 3.85
C MET A 1 -31.63 -14.55 4.01
N THR A 2 -30.57 -13.79 4.28
CA THR A 2 -29.24 -14.32 4.59
C THR A 2 -29.27 -15.03 5.95
N ASP A 3 -28.58 -16.17 6.06
CA ASP A 3 -28.45 -16.94 7.31
C ASP A 3 -27.53 -16.18 8.29
N PRO A 4 -28.03 -15.75 9.47
CA PRO A 4 -27.21 -15.03 10.45
C PRO A 4 -26.02 -15.84 10.97
N GLU A 5 -26.06 -17.18 10.95
CA GLU A 5 -24.90 -18.01 11.33
C GLU A 5 -23.75 -17.92 10.31
N ARG A 6 -24.05 -17.46 9.09
CA ARG A 6 -23.12 -17.38 7.96
C ARG A 6 -22.90 -15.96 7.46
N THR A 7 -23.40 -14.96 8.18
CA THR A 7 -23.23 -13.55 7.80
C THR A 7 -22.06 -12.96 8.59
N PRO A 8 -20.93 -12.62 7.96
CA PRO A 8 -19.78 -12.04 8.64
C PRO A 8 -20.00 -10.56 8.96
N VAL A 9 -19.68 -10.18 10.19
CA VAL A 9 -19.67 -8.79 10.67
C VAL A 9 -18.39 -8.51 11.45
N ILE A 10 -17.81 -7.33 11.27
CA ILE A 10 -16.74 -6.81 12.13
C ILE A 10 -17.40 -6.30 13.41
N ILE A 11 -16.91 -6.78 14.55
CA ILE A 11 -17.47 -6.48 15.88
C ILE A 11 -16.49 -5.76 16.80
N GLY A 12 -15.19 -5.85 16.52
CA GLY A 12 -14.12 -5.27 17.33
C GLY A 12 -13.03 -4.70 16.45
N VAL A 13 -12.53 -3.51 16.78
CA VAL A 13 -11.38 -2.89 16.12
C VAL A 13 -10.42 -2.27 17.15
N GLY A 14 -9.13 -2.33 16.86
CA GLY A 14 -8.11 -1.80 17.77
C GLY A 14 -6.88 -1.33 17.03
N GLN A 15 -6.38 -0.18 17.43
CA GLN A 15 -5.16 0.44 16.90
C GLN A 15 -4.29 0.99 18.03
N VAL A 16 -2.98 0.87 17.87
CA VAL A 16 -1.98 1.29 18.85
C VAL A 16 -0.85 2.04 18.15
N ASN A 17 -0.47 3.18 18.72
CA ASN A 17 0.68 3.97 18.33
C ASN A 17 1.69 3.99 19.49
N ASP A 18 2.89 3.47 19.25
CA ASP A 18 3.97 3.43 20.25
C ASP A 18 5.06 4.47 19.91
N ARG A 19 5.38 5.36 20.85
CA ARG A 19 6.33 6.47 20.64
C ARG A 19 7.22 6.73 21.86
N PRO A 20 7.98 5.75 22.35
CA PRO A 20 8.86 5.98 23.47
C PRO A 20 9.99 6.94 23.07
N SER A 21 10.47 7.72 24.02
CA SER A 21 11.70 8.50 23.84
C SER A 21 12.93 7.59 23.79
N ASP A 22 12.88 6.48 24.53
CA ASP A 22 13.94 5.46 24.57
C ASP A 22 13.54 4.24 23.71
N PRO A 23 14.28 3.92 22.63
CA PRO A 23 13.96 2.76 21.80
C PRO A 23 14.04 1.41 22.53
N ASP A 24 14.72 1.32 23.67
CA ASP A 24 14.75 0.07 24.45
C ASP A 24 13.41 -0.19 25.17
N GLN A 25 12.59 0.84 25.36
CA GLN A 25 11.25 0.75 25.94
C GLN A 25 10.14 0.56 24.89
N GLY A 26 10.48 0.61 23.60
CA GLY A 26 9.49 0.44 22.54
C GLY A 26 9.01 -0.98 22.40
N LEU A 27 7.77 -1.13 21.96
CA LEU A 27 7.23 -2.44 21.64
C LEU A 27 7.92 -3.00 20.39
N ASP A 28 8.07 -4.33 20.36
CA ASP A 28 8.37 -5.05 19.13
C ASP A 28 7.05 -5.38 18.37
N SER A 29 7.17 -6.03 17.22
CA SER A 29 5.99 -6.38 16.41
C SER A 29 5.00 -7.27 17.15
N LEU A 30 5.47 -8.22 17.96
CA LEU A 30 4.59 -9.11 18.72
C LEU A 30 3.83 -8.34 19.80
N GLY A 31 4.52 -7.48 20.55
CA GLY A 31 3.92 -6.61 21.56
C GLY A 31 2.87 -5.66 20.97
N LEU A 32 3.14 -5.08 19.80
CA LEU A 32 2.16 -4.26 19.08
C LEU A 32 0.92 -5.05 18.65
N MET A 33 1.10 -6.28 18.17
CA MET A 33 -0.02 -7.16 17.78
C MET A 33 -0.88 -7.52 19.00
N VAL A 34 -0.26 -7.87 20.13
CA VAL A 34 -0.98 -8.16 21.38
C VAL A 34 -1.79 -6.95 21.82
N ALA A 35 -1.16 -5.77 21.93
CA ALA A 35 -1.83 -4.55 22.38
C ALA A 35 -3.00 -4.15 21.44
N ALA A 36 -2.84 -4.29 20.13
CA ALA A 36 -3.91 -4.00 19.18
C ALA A 36 -5.10 -4.97 19.30
N LEU A 37 -4.83 -6.27 19.53
CA LEU A 37 -5.88 -7.25 19.77
C LEU A 37 -6.60 -7.05 21.10
N GLU A 38 -5.91 -6.61 22.15
CA GLU A 38 -6.52 -6.26 23.43
C GLU A 38 -7.53 -5.13 23.25
N VAL A 39 -7.15 -4.05 22.55
CA VAL A 39 -8.07 -2.95 22.23
C VAL A 39 -9.27 -3.45 21.39
N ALA A 40 -9.03 -4.30 20.38
CA ALA A 40 -10.10 -4.85 19.55
C ALA A 40 -11.06 -5.77 20.34
N ALA A 41 -10.53 -6.51 21.30
CA ALA A 41 -11.31 -7.38 22.20
C ALA A 41 -12.16 -6.58 23.17
N ASP A 42 -11.61 -5.50 23.72
CA ASP A 42 -12.34 -4.55 24.58
C ASP A 42 -13.46 -3.87 23.79
N ASP A 43 -13.20 -3.46 22.54
CA ASP A 43 -14.22 -2.94 21.63
C ASP A 43 -15.32 -4.01 21.37
N ALA A 44 -14.94 -5.26 21.06
CA ALA A 44 -15.91 -6.33 20.81
C ALA A 44 -16.67 -6.81 22.06
N GLY A 45 -16.12 -6.65 23.27
CA GLY A 45 -16.56 -7.35 24.47
C GLY A 45 -16.35 -8.87 24.37
N VAL A 46 -15.28 -9.31 23.69
CA VAL A 46 -15.00 -10.73 23.41
C VAL A 46 -13.63 -11.13 23.97
N PRO A 47 -13.53 -12.19 24.80
CA PRO A 47 -12.24 -12.68 25.25
C PRO A 47 -11.40 -13.22 24.09
N LEU A 48 -10.13 -12.79 23.98
CA LEU A 48 -9.21 -13.26 22.93
C LEU A 48 -8.99 -14.77 22.95
N ALA A 49 -9.10 -15.41 24.11
CA ALA A 49 -8.99 -16.86 24.25
C ALA A 49 -10.03 -17.66 23.44
N GLU A 50 -11.15 -17.03 23.06
CA GLU A 50 -12.25 -17.66 22.30
C GLU A 50 -12.08 -17.55 20.77
N ILE A 51 -11.03 -16.88 20.29
CA ILE A 51 -10.78 -16.74 18.86
C ILE A 51 -10.48 -18.11 18.21
N GLY A 52 -11.32 -18.49 17.24
CA GLY A 52 -11.21 -19.76 16.52
C GLY A 52 -10.31 -19.70 15.28
N SER A 53 -10.12 -18.51 14.70
CA SER A 53 -9.20 -18.26 13.60
C SER A 53 -8.36 -17.02 13.86
N LEU A 54 -7.04 -17.13 13.77
CA LEU A 54 -6.08 -16.04 13.89
C LEU A 54 -5.25 -15.93 12.61
N ALA A 55 -5.27 -14.74 12.00
CA ALA A 55 -4.49 -14.44 10.81
C ALA A 55 -3.55 -13.26 11.08
N ILE A 56 -2.27 -13.42 10.74
CA ILE A 56 -1.22 -12.44 11.03
C ILE A 56 -0.72 -11.82 9.73
N VAL A 57 -0.66 -10.50 9.69
CA VAL A 57 0.04 -9.73 8.65
C VAL A 57 1.54 -9.77 8.97
N ASP A 58 2.35 -10.24 8.02
CA ASP A 58 3.81 -10.35 8.17
C ASP A 58 4.49 -8.99 8.40
N GLN A 59 5.64 -9.00 9.08
CA GLN A 59 6.39 -7.82 9.54
C GLN A 59 7.84 -7.83 9.06
N ILE A 60 8.48 -6.65 9.04
CA ILE A 60 9.91 -6.54 8.67
C ILE A 60 10.84 -5.96 9.74
N SER A 61 10.35 -5.33 10.80
CA SER A 61 11.20 -4.73 11.86
C SER A 61 11.99 -5.75 12.68
N PHE A 62 11.41 -6.90 13.00
CA PHE A 62 11.93 -7.88 13.94
C PHE A 62 12.05 -9.29 13.31
N HIS A 63 12.74 -9.42 12.19
CA HIS A 63 12.88 -10.70 11.47
C HIS A 63 13.38 -11.89 12.32
N HIS A 64 14.16 -11.62 13.37
CA HIS A 64 14.68 -12.67 14.26
C HIS A 64 13.60 -13.36 15.11
N LEU A 65 12.41 -12.76 15.24
CA LEU A 65 11.26 -13.38 15.90
C LEU A 65 10.66 -14.54 15.07
N GLY A 66 10.99 -14.64 13.78
CA GLY A 66 10.49 -15.70 12.91
C GLY A 66 8.97 -15.64 12.72
N LYS A 67 8.32 -16.80 12.72
CA LYS A 67 6.86 -16.91 12.59
C LYS A 67 6.19 -16.62 13.93
N LEU A 68 5.21 -15.72 13.92
CA LEU A 68 4.54 -15.20 15.10
C LEU A 68 3.23 -15.94 15.44
N CYS A 69 2.82 -16.93 14.65
CA CYS A 69 1.58 -17.69 14.85
C CYS A 69 1.46 -18.27 16.27
N GLU A 70 2.43 -19.08 16.71
CA GLU A 70 2.41 -19.71 18.03
C GLU A 70 2.69 -18.72 19.16
N PRO A 71 3.72 -17.84 19.08
CA PRO A 71 3.97 -16.83 20.11
C PRO A 71 2.77 -15.90 20.37
N LEU A 72 2.10 -15.44 19.31
CA LEU A 72 0.94 -14.57 19.45
C LEU A 72 -0.25 -15.29 20.07
N ALA A 73 -0.58 -16.49 19.59
CA ALA A 73 -1.67 -17.29 20.16
C ALA A 73 -1.44 -17.55 21.66
N ALA A 74 -0.20 -17.91 22.05
CA ALA A 74 0.16 -18.09 23.45
C ALA A 74 0.02 -16.80 24.27
N ALA A 75 0.48 -15.66 23.74
CA ALA A 75 0.44 -14.37 24.42
C ALA A 75 -0.99 -13.90 24.73
N ILE A 76 -1.94 -14.18 23.83
CA ILE A 76 -3.36 -13.81 24.02
C ILE A 76 -4.20 -14.92 24.66
N GLY A 77 -3.58 -16.05 25.04
CA GLY A 77 -4.25 -17.19 25.65
C GLY A 77 -5.21 -17.93 24.71
N ALA A 78 -5.06 -17.80 23.40
CA ALA A 78 -5.91 -18.44 22.40
C ALA A 78 -5.35 -19.78 21.93
N SER A 79 -6.24 -20.67 21.48
CA SER A 79 -5.88 -21.91 20.80
C SER A 79 -6.70 -22.05 19.51
N PRO A 80 -6.49 -21.16 18.52
CA PRO A 80 -7.28 -21.12 17.30
C PRO A 80 -7.06 -22.39 16.47
N ALA A 81 -8.14 -22.95 15.94
CA ALA A 81 -8.08 -24.09 15.02
C ALA A 81 -7.41 -23.72 13.69
N ILE A 82 -7.49 -22.46 13.30
CA ILE A 82 -6.86 -21.91 12.09
C ILE A 82 -5.90 -20.80 12.53
N ASN A 83 -4.60 -21.00 12.35
CA ASN A 83 -3.57 -20.04 12.74
C ASN A 83 -2.50 -19.93 11.65
N TYR A 84 -2.33 -18.74 11.07
CA TYR A 84 -1.37 -18.54 9.98
C TYR A 84 -0.91 -17.09 9.88
N GLN A 85 0.21 -16.91 9.20
CA GLN A 85 0.84 -15.64 8.91
C GLN A 85 0.98 -15.51 7.40
N SER A 86 0.78 -14.32 6.86
CA SER A 86 0.96 -14.07 5.43
C SER A 86 2.35 -14.47 4.96
N ALA A 87 2.46 -14.84 3.69
CA ALA A 87 3.72 -15.30 3.11
C ALA A 87 4.76 -14.17 3.00
N ALA A 88 4.28 -12.93 2.87
CA ALA A 88 5.10 -11.74 2.70
C ALA A 88 4.40 -10.50 3.29
N PRO A 89 5.16 -9.43 3.58
CA PRO A 89 4.64 -8.17 4.12
C PRO A 89 4.11 -7.28 2.97
N HIS A 90 2.97 -7.64 2.38
CA HIS A 90 2.34 -6.88 1.30
C HIS A 90 1.12 -6.09 1.79
N GLY A 91 0.95 -4.86 1.29
CA GLY A 91 -0.10 -3.93 1.73
C GLY A 91 -1.55 -4.33 1.39
N ASP A 92 -1.75 -5.28 0.45
CA ASP A 92 -3.07 -5.89 0.17
C ASP A 92 -3.54 -6.85 1.27
N THR A 93 -2.58 -7.36 2.07
CA THR A 93 -2.80 -8.49 2.96
C THR A 93 -3.93 -8.27 3.96
N PRO A 94 -4.06 -7.13 4.67
CA PRO A 94 -5.16 -6.95 5.61
C PRO A 94 -6.56 -7.11 4.99
N VAL A 95 -6.77 -6.56 3.79
CA VAL A 95 -8.06 -6.65 3.09
C VAL A 95 -8.30 -8.08 2.58
N ARG A 96 -7.26 -8.75 2.06
CA ARG A 96 -7.36 -10.17 1.70
C ARG A 96 -7.70 -11.05 2.90
N LEU A 97 -7.04 -10.84 4.04
CA LEU A 97 -7.30 -11.60 5.28
C LEU A 97 -8.70 -11.34 5.84
N LEU A 98 -9.21 -10.11 5.71
CA LEU A 98 -10.61 -9.77 6.01
C LEU A 98 -11.57 -10.61 5.13
N ASN A 99 -11.34 -10.66 3.82
CA ASN A 99 -12.17 -11.44 2.89
C ASN A 99 -12.08 -12.95 3.15
N GLU A 100 -10.89 -13.47 3.46
CA GLU A 100 -10.67 -14.88 3.85
C GLU A 100 -11.41 -15.22 5.15
N ALA A 101 -11.34 -14.36 6.17
CA ALA A 101 -12.07 -14.56 7.43
C ALA A 101 -13.58 -14.52 7.23
N ALA A 102 -14.08 -13.61 6.39
CA ALA A 102 -15.48 -13.53 6.01
C ALA A 102 -15.95 -14.82 5.31
N ASN A 103 -15.13 -15.39 4.41
CA ASN A 103 -15.40 -16.67 3.78
C ASN A 103 -15.48 -17.84 4.77
N ARG A 104 -14.57 -17.91 5.76
CA ARG A 104 -14.60 -18.97 6.78
C ARG A 104 -15.87 -18.91 7.63
N ILE A 105 -16.30 -17.71 7.99
CA ILE A 105 -17.58 -17.50 8.70
C ILE A 105 -18.75 -17.92 7.80
N GLY A 106 -18.76 -17.50 6.54
CA GLY A 106 -19.80 -17.89 5.57
C GLY A 106 -19.88 -19.40 5.32
N ALA A 107 -18.74 -20.09 5.36
CA ALA A 107 -18.65 -21.54 5.27
C ALA A 107 -19.08 -22.25 6.57
N GLY A 108 -19.20 -21.53 7.69
CA GLY A 108 -19.50 -22.09 9.01
C GLY A 108 -18.30 -22.76 9.68
N GLU A 109 -17.08 -22.51 9.21
CA GLU A 109 -15.84 -23.10 9.75
C GLU A 109 -15.46 -22.51 11.11
N VAL A 110 -15.73 -21.22 11.30
CA VAL A 110 -15.48 -20.49 12.55
C VAL A 110 -16.59 -19.49 12.84
N LYS A 111 -16.76 -19.15 14.12
CA LYS A 111 -17.70 -18.11 14.58
C LYS A 111 -17.02 -16.79 14.95
N LEU A 112 -15.74 -16.85 15.30
CA LEU A 112 -14.90 -15.71 15.69
C LEU A 112 -13.55 -15.83 14.98
N ALA A 113 -13.14 -14.75 14.33
CA ALA A 113 -11.86 -14.64 13.66
C ALA A 113 -11.20 -13.31 14.00
N ALA A 114 -9.88 -13.31 14.23
CA ALA A 114 -9.10 -12.10 14.44
C ALA A 114 -8.01 -11.98 13.38
N ILE A 115 -7.81 -10.75 12.91
CA ILE A 115 -6.73 -10.37 12.00
C ILE A 115 -5.89 -9.31 12.71
N VAL A 116 -4.57 -9.41 12.65
CA VAL A 116 -3.69 -8.40 13.26
C VAL A 116 -2.36 -8.28 12.52
N GLY A 117 -1.76 -7.09 12.59
CA GLY A 117 -0.35 -6.89 12.29
C GLY A 117 0.28 -5.83 13.19
N GLY A 118 1.62 -5.74 13.14
CA GLY A 118 2.39 -4.80 13.94
C GLY A 118 3.77 -4.56 13.34
N GLU A 119 4.10 -3.29 13.12
CA GLU A 119 5.36 -2.86 12.53
C GLU A 119 6.06 -1.88 13.46
N ALA A 120 7.34 -2.11 13.72
CA ALA A 120 8.11 -1.43 14.79
C ALA A 120 9.47 -0.96 14.29
N LEU A 121 9.50 -0.42 13.07
CA LEU A 121 10.72 0.00 12.38
C LEU A 121 11.45 1.12 13.11
N ARG A 122 10.73 2.00 13.82
CA ARG A 122 11.36 3.04 14.63
C ARG A 122 12.11 2.45 15.81
N THR A 123 11.51 1.52 16.56
CA THR A 123 12.18 0.78 17.63
C THR A 123 13.38 0.01 17.10
N ALA A 124 13.20 -0.77 16.02
CA ALA A 124 14.27 -1.58 15.44
C ALA A 124 15.46 -0.72 14.98
N ALA A 125 15.21 0.40 14.28
CA ALA A 125 16.24 1.33 13.86
C ALA A 125 16.95 1.99 15.05
N GLY A 126 16.20 2.41 16.08
CA GLY A 126 16.77 3.03 17.28
C GLY A 126 17.67 2.09 18.06
N ARG A 127 17.27 0.82 18.23
CA ARG A 127 18.09 -0.22 18.88
C ARG A 127 19.33 -0.54 18.07
N ALA A 128 19.20 -0.68 16.74
CA ALA A 128 20.34 -0.89 15.86
C ALA A 128 21.35 0.27 15.92
N ALA A 129 20.86 1.51 15.93
CA ALA A 129 21.72 2.70 16.04
C ALA A 129 22.44 2.81 17.40
N LYS A 130 21.82 2.36 18.50
CA LYS A 130 22.48 2.26 19.82
C LYS A 130 23.55 1.16 19.85
N ALA A 131 23.30 0.03 19.19
CA ALA A 131 24.22 -1.11 19.16
C ALA A 131 25.38 -0.93 18.15
N ALA A 132 25.21 -0.06 17.16
CA ALA A 132 26.23 0.19 16.13
C ALA A 132 27.48 0.85 16.73
N THR A 133 28.63 0.27 16.44
CA THR A 133 29.96 0.85 16.69
C THR A 133 30.51 1.38 15.36
N GLY A 134 30.80 2.68 15.26
CA GLY A 134 31.28 3.33 14.02
C GLY A 134 30.36 4.43 13.45
N GLU A 135 30.70 4.95 12.26
CA GLU A 135 30.05 6.13 11.65
C GLU A 135 28.80 5.82 10.78
N ASP A 136 28.65 4.62 10.22
CA ASP A 136 27.46 4.26 9.44
C ASP A 136 26.33 3.75 10.35
N LYS A 137 25.35 4.64 10.58
CA LYS A 137 24.15 4.39 11.38
C LYS A 137 22.90 4.18 10.53
N SER A 138 23.02 3.98 9.22
CA SER A 138 21.85 3.89 8.34
C SER A 138 21.15 2.51 8.42
N TYR A 139 19.96 2.48 9.01
CA TYR A 139 19.10 1.29 9.01
C TYR A 139 18.00 1.43 7.94
N ASN A 140 18.18 0.76 6.80
CA ASN A 140 17.13 0.61 5.77
C ASN A 140 16.82 -0.88 5.56
N ALA A 141 15.84 -1.40 6.30
CA ALA A 141 15.44 -2.80 6.26
C ALA A 141 14.96 -3.24 4.87
N ILE A 142 14.19 -2.39 4.18
CA ILE A 142 13.58 -2.69 2.87
C ILE A 142 14.67 -2.92 1.82
N ARG A 143 15.63 -1.98 1.70
CA ARG A 143 16.74 -2.15 0.76
C ARG A 143 17.63 -3.35 1.13
N LYS A 144 17.90 -3.58 2.41
CA LYS A 144 18.66 -4.77 2.86
C LYS A 144 18.00 -6.10 2.52
N VAL A 145 16.67 -6.17 2.46
CA VAL A 145 15.96 -7.38 2.01
C VAL A 145 16.12 -7.56 0.49
N ALA A 146 16.01 -6.48 -0.27
CA ALA A 146 16.13 -6.50 -1.73
C ALA A 146 17.52 -6.95 -2.23
N THR A 147 18.59 -6.73 -1.45
CA THR A 147 19.99 -7.00 -1.84
C THR A 147 20.55 -8.34 -1.34
N ARG A 148 19.73 -9.26 -0.81
CA ARG A 148 20.20 -10.57 -0.29
C ARG A 148 20.48 -11.63 -1.37
N ARG A 149 20.17 -11.34 -2.63
CA ARG A 149 20.36 -12.21 -3.80
C ARG A 149 21.16 -11.45 -4.85
N GLU A 150 21.74 -12.16 -5.82
CA GLU A 150 22.35 -11.48 -6.98
C GLU A 150 21.33 -10.53 -7.63
N PRO A 151 21.74 -9.30 -7.96
CA PRO A 151 20.83 -8.30 -8.47
C PRO A 151 20.33 -8.71 -9.86
N ASN A 152 19.01 -8.70 -10.04
CA ASN A 152 18.40 -8.86 -11.35
C ASN A 152 18.64 -7.64 -12.25
N TYR A 153 18.27 -7.73 -13.53
CA TYR A 153 18.50 -6.66 -14.50
C TYR A 153 17.94 -5.29 -14.07
N ALA A 154 16.73 -5.22 -13.50
CA ALA A 154 16.16 -3.98 -12.98
C ALA A 154 16.98 -3.41 -11.80
N GLN A 155 17.41 -4.28 -10.87
CA GLN A 155 18.21 -3.89 -9.72
C GLN A 155 19.60 -3.36 -10.11
N LYS A 156 20.20 -3.89 -11.18
CA LYS A 156 21.45 -3.35 -11.74
C LYS A 156 21.29 -1.90 -12.24
N HIS A 157 20.07 -1.51 -12.60
CA HIS A 157 19.72 -0.14 -13.00
C HIS A 157 19.12 0.71 -11.86
N GLY A 158 19.27 0.27 -10.60
CA GLY A 158 18.79 1.01 -9.42
C GLY A 158 17.32 0.81 -9.06
N LEU A 159 16.57 -0.01 -9.81
CA LEU A 159 15.15 -0.28 -9.54
C LEU A 159 15.00 -1.45 -8.56
N ALA A 160 15.16 -1.19 -7.26
CA ALA A 160 15.21 -2.23 -6.22
C ALA A 160 14.11 -2.14 -5.16
N ALA A 161 13.59 -0.95 -4.89
CA ALA A 161 12.61 -0.68 -3.84
C ALA A 161 11.43 0.12 -4.39
N PRO A 162 10.29 0.20 -3.65
CA PRO A 162 9.10 0.91 -4.11
C PRO A 162 9.39 2.35 -4.55
N VAL A 163 10.20 3.06 -3.77
CA VAL A 163 10.57 4.46 -4.05
C VAL A 163 11.33 4.64 -5.37
N ASP A 164 11.98 3.58 -5.85
CA ASP A 164 12.71 3.62 -7.12
C ASP A 164 11.76 3.34 -8.31
N VAL A 165 10.68 2.59 -8.08
CA VAL A 165 9.80 2.03 -9.11
C VAL A 165 8.52 2.83 -9.30
N TYR A 166 7.86 3.28 -8.22
CA TYR A 166 6.60 4.02 -8.34
C TYR A 166 6.68 5.33 -9.14
N PRO A 167 7.83 6.04 -9.22
CA PRO A 167 7.93 7.19 -10.12
C PRO A 167 7.78 6.83 -11.60
N LEU A 168 8.04 5.57 -11.99
CA LEU A 168 7.82 5.12 -13.36
C LEU A 168 6.33 5.14 -13.73
N TYR A 169 5.46 4.75 -12.79
CA TYR A 169 4.00 4.84 -13.00
C TYR A 169 3.55 6.30 -13.04
N GLU A 170 4.11 7.14 -12.17
CA GLU A 170 3.80 8.58 -12.13
C GLU A 170 4.12 9.27 -13.45
N ASN A 171 5.32 9.07 -13.99
CA ASN A 171 5.72 9.70 -15.26
C ASN A 171 4.93 9.15 -16.44
N ALA A 172 4.69 7.83 -16.49
CA ALA A 172 3.89 7.22 -17.55
C ALA A 172 2.42 7.67 -17.52
N THR A 173 1.80 7.70 -16.33
CA THR A 173 0.40 8.14 -16.17
C THR A 173 0.23 9.63 -16.47
N ARG A 174 1.14 10.49 -15.98
CA ARG A 174 1.15 11.91 -16.29
C ARG A 174 1.14 12.16 -17.81
N ALA A 175 2.03 11.48 -18.53
CA ALA A 175 2.10 11.56 -19.98
C ALA A 175 0.81 11.06 -20.65
N ALA A 176 0.29 9.90 -20.21
CA ALA A 176 -0.93 9.31 -20.77
C ALA A 176 -2.19 10.16 -20.51
N TRP A 177 -2.24 10.91 -19.40
CA TRP A 177 -3.32 11.84 -19.08
C TRP A 177 -3.15 13.21 -19.73
N GLY A 178 -2.01 13.47 -20.40
CA GLY A 178 -1.72 14.76 -21.02
C GLY A 178 -1.54 15.89 -20.01
N GLU A 179 -1.13 15.56 -18.78
CA GLU A 179 -0.92 16.52 -17.70
C GLU A 179 0.48 17.14 -17.78
N SER A 180 0.57 18.45 -17.54
CA SER A 180 1.87 19.08 -17.31
C SER A 180 2.49 18.57 -16.01
N LEU A 181 3.82 18.69 -15.86
CA LEU A 181 4.48 18.36 -14.59
C LEU A 181 3.89 19.17 -13.43
N GLU A 182 3.64 20.46 -13.66
CA GLU A 182 3.07 21.35 -12.65
C GLU A 182 1.68 20.89 -12.20
N ASP A 183 0.79 20.57 -13.14
CA ASP A 183 -0.58 20.14 -12.83
C ASP A 183 -0.60 18.79 -12.09
N ALA A 184 0.23 17.83 -12.53
CA ALA A 184 0.30 16.52 -11.90
C ALA A 184 0.89 16.57 -10.48
N GLN A 185 1.87 17.44 -10.25
CA GLN A 185 2.40 17.69 -8.91
C GLN A 185 1.41 18.43 -8.03
N PHE A 186 0.68 19.40 -8.58
CA PHE A 186 -0.39 20.09 -7.88
C PHE A 186 -1.51 19.14 -7.44
N GLU A 187 -1.99 18.26 -8.32
CA GLU A 187 -2.98 17.23 -7.96
C GLU A 187 -2.45 16.35 -6.81
N SER A 188 -1.19 15.93 -6.90
CA SER A 188 -0.56 15.11 -5.86
C SER A 188 -0.51 15.84 -4.52
N ALA A 189 -0.20 17.13 -4.53
CA ALA A 189 -0.14 17.99 -3.36
C ALA A 189 -1.52 18.25 -2.73
N GLU A 190 -2.56 18.46 -3.53
CA GLU A 190 -3.95 18.60 -3.07
C GLU A 190 -4.44 17.32 -2.37
N ILE A 191 -4.21 16.15 -2.98
CA ILE A 191 -4.55 14.86 -2.37
C ILE A 191 -3.81 14.69 -1.05
N TRP A 192 -2.49 14.94 -1.02
CA TRP A 192 -1.68 14.79 0.18
C TRP A 192 -2.07 15.77 1.28
N SER A 193 -2.43 17.00 0.92
CA SER A 193 -2.88 18.01 1.90
C SER A 193 -4.14 17.54 2.62
N ARG A 194 -5.15 17.06 1.88
CA ARG A 194 -6.37 16.48 2.45
C ARG A 194 -6.10 15.25 3.31
N PHE A 195 -5.15 14.42 2.90
CA PHE A 195 -4.74 13.25 3.68
C PHE A 195 -4.12 13.68 5.02
N SER A 196 -3.33 14.75 5.02
CA SER A 196 -2.75 15.32 6.25
C SER A 196 -3.81 15.95 7.16
N GLU A 197 -4.91 16.48 6.61
CA GLU A 197 -6.03 17.00 7.39
C GLU A 197 -6.81 15.89 8.08
N VAL A 198 -7.12 14.81 7.34
CA VAL A 198 -7.73 13.60 7.92
C VAL A 198 -6.83 13.03 9.01
N ALA A 199 -5.52 12.92 8.75
CA ALA A 199 -4.59 12.40 9.73
C ALA A 199 -4.55 13.24 11.00
N ALA A 200 -4.52 14.57 10.87
CA ALA A 200 -4.50 15.48 12.01
C ALA A 200 -5.79 15.44 12.85
N ALA A 201 -6.91 15.00 12.28
CA ALA A 201 -8.18 14.85 12.97
C ALA A 201 -8.31 13.50 13.70
N ASN A 202 -7.52 12.49 13.33
CA ASN A 202 -7.54 11.16 13.94
C ASN A 202 -6.71 11.12 15.24
N ASP A 203 -7.31 10.58 16.30
CA ASP A 203 -6.64 10.40 17.58
C ASP A 203 -5.55 9.33 17.47
N GLY A 204 -4.28 9.75 17.51
CA GLY A 204 -3.13 8.84 17.55
C GLY A 204 -2.16 8.98 16.39
N ASP A 205 -2.49 9.73 15.35
CA ASP A 205 -1.74 9.76 14.11
C ASP A 205 -0.28 10.20 14.21
N TRP A 206 0.52 9.71 13.27
CA TRP A 206 1.98 9.84 13.29
C TRP A 206 2.45 11.27 13.09
N ILE A 207 1.90 11.95 12.09
CA ILE A 207 2.16 13.36 11.82
C ILE A 207 0.87 14.14 12.09
N ARG A 208 0.86 14.93 13.16
CA ARG A 208 -0.32 15.68 13.60
C ARG A 208 -0.43 17.09 13.02
N LYS A 209 0.60 17.56 12.33
CA LYS A 209 0.58 18.89 11.72
C LYS A 209 0.10 18.76 10.28
N PRO A 210 -1.04 19.35 9.91
CA PRO A 210 -1.47 19.41 8.52
C PRO A 210 -0.41 20.10 7.66
N ALA A 211 -0.31 19.68 6.40
CA ALA A 211 0.55 20.28 5.40
C ALA A 211 -0.33 20.87 4.30
N SER A 212 -0.09 22.14 3.96
CA SER A 212 -0.76 22.77 2.81
C SER A 212 -0.20 22.20 1.49
N PRO A 213 -0.91 22.32 0.36
CA PRO A 213 -0.38 21.92 -0.95
C PRO A 213 0.98 22.59 -1.25
N ALA A 214 1.14 23.86 -0.85
CA ALA A 214 2.39 24.59 -0.98
C ALA A 214 3.53 24.00 -0.12
N ASP A 215 3.22 23.47 1.08
CA ASP A 215 4.22 22.78 1.90
C ASP A 215 4.63 21.43 1.28
N ILE A 216 3.69 20.71 0.65
CA ILE A 216 3.97 19.44 -0.03
C ILE A 216 4.87 19.65 -1.26
N LEU A 217 4.63 20.71 -2.03
CA LEU A 217 5.40 21.07 -3.22
C LEU A 217 6.75 21.70 -2.92
N ARG A 218 6.90 22.40 -1.78
CA ARG A 218 8.15 23.08 -1.43
C ARG A 218 9.26 22.05 -1.19
N VAL A 219 10.27 22.07 -2.06
CA VAL A 219 11.51 21.32 -1.88
C VAL A 219 12.46 22.12 -0.98
N ASP A 220 12.84 21.53 0.15
CA ASP A 220 13.78 22.10 1.12
C ASP A 220 14.47 20.98 1.93
N GLU A 221 15.33 21.30 2.90
CA GLU A 221 16.03 20.30 3.72
C GLU A 221 15.07 19.33 4.47
N ARG A 222 13.85 19.77 4.77
CA ARG A 222 12.84 18.97 5.48
C ARG A 222 12.00 18.14 4.51
N ASN A 223 11.88 18.59 3.27
CA ASN A 223 11.15 17.96 2.17
C ASN A 223 12.03 17.76 0.93
N ARG A 224 13.22 17.19 1.12
CA ARG A 224 14.20 16.97 0.04
C ARG A 224 13.63 16.06 -1.07
N PRO A 225 14.15 16.14 -2.30
CA PRO A 225 13.79 15.19 -3.35
C PRO A 225 14.29 13.79 -2.98
N ILE A 226 13.58 12.75 -3.43
CA ILE A 226 13.94 11.35 -3.17
C ILE A 226 14.15 10.61 -4.49
N ALA A 227 13.13 10.60 -5.33
CA ALA A 227 13.19 10.08 -6.68
C ALA A 227 12.17 10.86 -7.51
N PHE A 228 12.59 11.43 -8.63
CA PHE A 228 11.76 12.33 -9.43
C PHE A 228 10.46 11.61 -9.86
N PRO A 229 9.27 12.18 -9.59
CA PRO A 229 9.05 13.57 -9.15
C PRO A 229 8.80 13.76 -7.64
N TYR A 230 8.97 12.72 -6.83
CA TYR A 230 8.59 12.72 -5.42
C TYR A 230 9.64 13.32 -4.48
N SER A 231 9.14 14.19 -3.60
CA SER A 231 9.82 14.67 -2.41
C SER A 231 9.48 13.80 -1.19
N LYS A 232 10.19 14.01 -0.07
CA LYS A 232 10.02 13.22 1.17
C LYS A 232 8.57 13.20 1.68
N LEU A 233 7.83 14.30 1.59
CA LEU A 233 6.44 14.39 2.01
C LEU A 233 5.48 13.67 1.07
N MET A 234 5.90 13.28 -0.13
CA MET A 234 5.09 12.46 -1.07
C MET A 234 5.39 10.96 -0.95
N VAL A 235 6.23 10.54 -0.01
CA VAL A 235 6.61 9.14 0.19
C VAL A 235 6.05 8.63 1.51
N ALA A 236 5.66 7.35 1.54
CA ALA A 236 5.26 6.65 2.76
C ALA A 236 6.27 6.83 3.91
N ASN A 237 5.77 7.08 5.12
CA ASN A 237 6.59 7.22 6.32
C ASN A 237 6.63 5.88 7.07
N SER A 238 7.64 5.07 6.81
CA SER A 238 7.83 3.78 7.47
C SER A 238 8.47 3.85 8.85
N SER A 239 8.90 5.02 9.32
CA SER A 239 9.59 5.19 10.60
C SER A 239 8.61 5.27 11.78
N VAL A 240 7.82 4.22 11.96
CA VAL A 240 6.72 4.13 12.91
C VAL A 240 6.84 2.91 13.83
N ASN A 241 6.12 2.95 14.96
CA ASN A 241 5.72 1.75 15.71
C ASN A 241 4.19 1.76 15.81
N GLN A 242 3.53 0.91 15.03
CA GLN A 242 2.07 0.87 14.95
C GLN A 242 1.57 -0.57 14.86
N GLY A 243 0.51 -0.86 15.61
CA GLY A 243 -0.23 -2.12 15.56
C GLY A 243 -1.70 -1.85 15.28
N ALA A 244 -2.34 -2.71 14.50
CA ALA A 244 -3.78 -2.68 14.31
C ALA A 244 -4.32 -4.09 14.08
N GLY A 245 -5.51 -4.33 14.61
CA GLY A 245 -6.23 -5.58 14.47
C GLY A 245 -7.74 -5.39 14.55
N PHE A 246 -8.46 -6.39 14.07
CA PHE A 246 -9.92 -6.39 14.04
C PHE A 246 -10.48 -7.81 14.20
N ILE A 247 -11.68 -7.89 14.77
CA ILE A 247 -12.36 -9.14 15.11
C ILE A 247 -13.67 -9.22 14.33
N LEU A 248 -13.85 -10.35 13.63
CA LEU A 248 -15.08 -10.70 12.95
C LEU A 248 -15.84 -11.76 13.74
N ALA A 249 -17.16 -11.70 13.66
CA ALA A 249 -18.06 -12.74 14.13
C ALA A 249 -19.10 -13.11 13.07
N SER A 250 -19.73 -14.28 13.22
CA SER A 250 -21.04 -14.47 12.59
C SER A 250 -22.07 -13.52 13.23
N LEU A 251 -23.01 -13.02 12.46
CA LEU A 251 -24.08 -12.14 12.95
C LEU A 251 -24.88 -12.79 14.09
N ALA A 252 -25.13 -14.09 14.00
CA ALA A 252 -25.77 -14.86 15.07
C ALA A 252 -24.93 -14.85 16.36
N GLU A 253 -23.61 -14.98 16.25
CA GLU A 253 -22.70 -14.93 17.40
C GLU A 253 -22.64 -13.53 18.02
N ALA A 254 -22.55 -12.48 17.19
CA ALA A 254 -22.62 -11.10 17.66
C ALA A 254 -23.91 -10.82 18.44
N ARG A 255 -25.05 -11.30 17.93
CA ARG A 255 -26.37 -11.18 18.58
C ARG A 255 -26.46 -11.97 19.89
N ARG A 256 -25.93 -13.20 19.94
CA ARG A 256 -25.87 -14.01 21.17
C ARG A 256 -25.11 -13.31 22.28
N ARG A 257 -24.08 -12.54 21.93
CA ARG A 257 -23.26 -11.75 22.85
C ARG A 257 -23.87 -10.40 23.22
N GLY A 258 -25.01 -10.04 22.64
CA GLY A 258 -25.69 -8.78 22.90
C GLY A 258 -24.96 -7.56 22.32
N ILE A 259 -24.15 -7.75 21.26
CA ILE A 259 -23.47 -6.63 20.61
C ILE A 259 -24.53 -5.74 19.94
N PRO A 260 -24.57 -4.42 20.25
CA PRO A 260 -25.51 -3.48 19.65
C PRO A 260 -25.39 -3.41 18.12
N GLU A 261 -26.53 -3.23 17.43
CA GLU A 261 -26.58 -3.20 15.96
C GLU A 261 -25.74 -2.05 15.37
N ASP A 262 -25.67 -0.91 16.04
CA ASP A 262 -24.85 0.26 15.66
C ASP A 262 -23.34 0.02 15.79
N ARG A 263 -22.90 -1.09 16.40
CA ARG A 263 -21.50 -1.52 16.44
C ARG A 263 -21.15 -2.57 15.38
N LEU A 264 -22.12 -3.09 14.66
CA LEU A 264 -21.92 -4.13 13.64
C LEU A 264 -21.59 -3.49 12.30
N ILE A 265 -20.43 -3.84 11.73
CA ILE A 265 -20.09 -3.48 10.35
C ILE A 265 -20.14 -4.73 9.49
N TYR A 266 -21.02 -4.70 8.49
CA TYR A 266 -21.24 -5.77 7.53
C TYR A 266 -20.16 -5.75 6.45
N VAL A 267 -19.68 -6.94 6.11
CA VAL A 267 -18.68 -7.13 5.04
C VAL A 267 -19.41 -7.38 3.71
N GLY A 268 -19.01 -6.63 2.68
CA GLY A 268 -19.49 -6.76 1.30
C GLY A 268 -18.62 -7.70 0.47
N MET A 269 -18.97 -7.83 -0.81
CA MET A 269 -18.22 -8.64 -1.76
C MET A 269 -16.88 -7.95 -2.10
N GLY A 270 -15.88 -8.74 -2.47
CA GLY A 270 -14.54 -8.27 -2.77
C GLY A 270 -13.97 -8.94 -4.02
N ALA A 271 -12.98 -8.29 -4.63
CA ALA A 271 -12.29 -8.82 -5.80
C ALA A 271 -10.79 -8.52 -5.73
N ALA A 272 -10.01 -9.46 -6.26
CA ALA A 272 -8.57 -9.40 -6.31
C ALA A 272 -8.03 -9.90 -7.64
N ALA A 273 -6.92 -9.31 -8.05
CA ALA A 273 -6.13 -9.73 -9.20
C ALA A 273 -4.69 -9.28 -8.95
N LYS A 274 -3.76 -9.71 -9.80
CA LYS A 274 -2.33 -9.42 -9.67
C LYS A 274 -1.68 -9.03 -10.99
N GLU A 275 -0.70 -8.15 -10.91
CA GLU A 275 0.29 -7.94 -11.97
C GLU A 275 1.44 -8.95 -11.86
N PRO A 276 2.23 -9.14 -12.94
CA PRO A 276 3.52 -9.80 -12.85
C PRO A 276 4.40 -9.17 -11.77
N ALA A 277 5.10 -10.02 -11.02
CA ALA A 277 6.02 -9.60 -9.97
C ALA A 277 7.16 -8.72 -10.51
N SER A 278 7.65 -9.01 -11.72
CA SER A 278 8.62 -8.16 -12.43
C SER A 278 7.89 -7.04 -13.15
N ILE A 279 8.28 -5.80 -12.84
CA ILE A 279 7.77 -4.61 -13.54
C ILE A 279 8.16 -4.56 -15.02
N LEU A 280 9.20 -5.30 -15.42
CA LEU A 280 9.63 -5.40 -16.82
C LEU A 280 8.77 -6.37 -17.64
N HIS A 281 7.95 -7.20 -16.98
CA HIS A 281 7.01 -8.12 -17.63
C HIS A 281 5.58 -7.56 -17.70
N ARG A 282 5.41 -6.26 -17.48
CA ARG A 282 4.13 -5.57 -17.63
C ARG A 282 3.98 -5.09 -19.06
N ASP A 283 2.76 -5.10 -19.57
CA ASP A 283 2.42 -4.55 -20.89
C ASP A 283 2.62 -3.03 -20.93
N ARG A 284 2.30 -2.35 -19.82
CA ARG A 284 2.28 -0.89 -19.70
C ARG A 284 2.65 -0.38 -18.29
N TYR A 285 2.89 0.93 -18.18
CA TYR A 285 3.18 1.64 -16.90
C TYR A 285 2.19 2.78 -16.59
N ASP A 286 1.30 3.12 -17.50
CA ASP A 286 0.27 4.15 -17.35
C ASP A 286 -1.08 3.58 -16.84
N GLY A 287 -1.08 2.33 -16.38
CA GLY A 287 -2.25 1.66 -15.83
C GLY A 287 -1.89 0.28 -15.25
N SER A 288 -2.88 -0.35 -14.60
CA SER A 288 -2.77 -1.72 -14.07
C SER A 288 -4.08 -2.47 -14.29
N VAL A 289 -4.03 -3.57 -15.03
CA VAL A 289 -5.20 -4.43 -15.30
C VAL A 289 -5.70 -5.11 -14.03
N SER A 290 -4.78 -5.36 -13.08
CA SER A 290 -5.11 -5.88 -11.76
C SER A 290 -5.87 -4.84 -10.93
N MET A 291 -5.40 -3.60 -10.87
CA MET A 291 -6.10 -2.51 -10.18
C MET A 291 -7.48 -2.26 -10.79
N GLU A 292 -7.55 -2.16 -12.11
CA GLU A 292 -8.80 -1.95 -12.85
C GLU A 292 -9.81 -3.06 -12.55
N THR A 293 -9.39 -4.31 -12.66
CA THR A 293 -10.26 -5.47 -12.44
C THR A 293 -10.71 -5.57 -10.99
N SER A 294 -9.82 -5.40 -10.01
CA SER A 294 -10.21 -5.46 -8.59
C SER A 294 -11.23 -4.37 -8.23
N ILE A 295 -11.07 -3.15 -8.72
CA ILE A 295 -12.01 -2.05 -8.44
C ILE A 295 -13.34 -2.30 -9.14
N THR A 296 -13.33 -2.43 -10.47
CA THR A 296 -14.56 -2.56 -11.28
C THR A 296 -15.38 -3.78 -10.87
N ARG A 297 -14.72 -4.92 -10.62
CA ARG A 297 -15.41 -6.13 -10.22
C ARG A 297 -16.01 -6.04 -8.82
N THR A 298 -15.36 -5.34 -7.89
CA THR A 298 -15.93 -5.12 -6.55
C THR A 298 -17.18 -4.26 -6.61
N LEU A 299 -17.22 -3.24 -7.48
CA LEU A 299 -18.42 -2.45 -7.75
C LEU A 299 -19.55 -3.33 -8.29
N ASP A 300 -19.27 -4.10 -9.33
CA ASP A 300 -20.24 -4.99 -9.97
C ASP A 300 -20.83 -6.02 -9.00
N LEU A 301 -19.97 -6.68 -8.21
CA LEU A 301 -20.39 -7.71 -7.25
C LEU A 301 -21.30 -7.17 -6.14
N ASN A 302 -21.14 -5.89 -5.78
CA ASN A 302 -21.98 -5.26 -4.77
C ASN A 302 -23.19 -4.51 -5.39
N GLY A 303 -23.25 -4.40 -6.72
CA GLY A 303 -24.26 -3.60 -7.43
C GLY A 303 -24.19 -2.12 -7.06
N MET A 304 -22.97 -1.60 -6.90
CA MET A 304 -22.69 -0.24 -6.42
C MET A 304 -21.87 0.55 -7.44
N THR A 305 -21.92 1.87 -7.30
CA THR A 305 -21.13 2.85 -8.04
C THR A 305 -20.39 3.75 -7.04
N ALA A 306 -19.49 4.62 -7.52
CA ALA A 306 -18.81 5.57 -6.63
C ALA A 306 -19.76 6.47 -5.83
N ASP A 307 -20.94 6.78 -6.39
CA ASP A 307 -21.94 7.64 -5.75
C ASP A 307 -22.61 6.99 -4.52
N ASP A 308 -22.49 5.66 -4.37
CA ASP A 308 -23.04 4.92 -3.24
C ASP A 308 -22.15 4.98 -1.99
N PHE A 309 -20.88 5.41 -2.12
CA PHE A 309 -19.93 5.46 -1.01
C PHE A 309 -19.87 6.84 -0.35
N ASP A 310 -19.95 6.83 0.97
CA ASP A 310 -19.80 8.04 1.79
C ASP A 310 -18.32 8.37 2.05
N CYS A 311 -17.48 7.34 2.08
CA CYS A 311 -16.05 7.45 2.31
C CYS A 311 -15.27 6.32 1.63
N VAL A 312 -14.01 6.58 1.30
CA VAL A 312 -13.13 5.60 0.67
C VAL A 312 -11.76 5.61 1.32
N GLU A 313 -11.09 4.47 1.28
CA GLU A 313 -9.66 4.37 1.49
C GLU A 313 -9.01 3.87 0.20
N LEU A 314 -8.18 4.72 -0.41
CA LEU A 314 -7.32 4.33 -1.53
C LEU A 314 -5.88 4.26 -1.04
N TYR A 315 -5.30 3.06 -1.01
CA TYR A 315 -3.91 2.84 -0.60
C TYR A 315 -2.94 3.84 -1.25
N SER A 316 -2.05 4.44 -0.43
CA SER A 316 -1.35 5.67 -0.82
C SER A 316 0.14 5.72 -0.47
N CYS A 317 0.91 4.69 -0.84
CA CYS A 317 2.36 4.71 -0.60
C CYS A 317 3.08 5.82 -1.39
N PHE A 318 2.54 6.16 -2.57
CA PHE A 318 2.99 7.21 -3.48
C PHE A 318 1.78 7.81 -4.21
N PRO A 319 1.82 9.08 -4.64
CA PRO A 319 0.70 9.77 -5.29
C PRO A 319 0.08 9.09 -6.50
N CYS A 320 0.88 8.43 -7.36
CA CYS A 320 0.35 7.75 -8.54
C CYS A 320 -0.73 6.70 -8.22
N VAL A 321 -0.67 6.04 -7.05
CA VAL A 321 -1.58 4.95 -6.70
C VAL A 321 -3.02 5.46 -6.45
N PRO A 322 -3.27 6.37 -5.49
CA PRO A 322 -4.62 6.90 -5.30
C PRO A 322 -5.08 7.67 -6.54
N LYS A 323 -4.19 8.33 -7.30
CA LYS A 323 -4.53 8.98 -8.58
C LYS A 323 -5.09 8.02 -9.63
N MET A 324 -4.46 6.86 -9.82
CA MET A 324 -4.98 5.81 -10.71
C MET A 324 -6.28 5.22 -10.16
N ALA A 325 -6.29 4.82 -8.89
CA ALA A 325 -7.44 4.15 -8.28
C ALA A 325 -8.69 5.05 -8.27
N ARG A 326 -8.56 6.34 -7.97
CA ARG A 326 -9.70 7.28 -8.00
C ARG A 326 -10.28 7.45 -9.41
N ARG A 327 -9.44 7.43 -10.46
CA ARG A 327 -9.88 7.59 -11.85
C ARG A 327 -10.65 6.35 -12.31
N ILE A 328 -10.22 5.15 -11.90
CA ILE A 328 -10.92 3.89 -12.16
C ILE A 328 -12.24 3.82 -11.39
N LEU A 329 -12.19 4.14 -10.09
CA LEU A 329 -13.38 4.12 -9.22
C LEU A 329 -14.41 5.17 -9.65
N GLY A 330 -13.96 6.29 -10.23
CA GLY A 330 -14.80 7.47 -10.45
C GLY A 330 -14.95 8.33 -9.20
N TRP A 331 -14.01 8.23 -8.25
CA TRP A 331 -14.06 9.00 -7.01
C TRP A 331 -13.69 10.48 -7.26
N PRO A 332 -14.50 11.44 -6.78
CA PRO A 332 -14.24 12.87 -6.96
C PRO A 332 -12.92 13.31 -6.35
N TRP A 333 -12.15 14.11 -7.09
CA TRP A 333 -10.84 14.61 -6.65
C TRP A 333 -10.93 15.58 -5.47
N ASP A 334 -12.07 16.24 -5.30
CA ASP A 334 -12.35 17.22 -4.26
C ASP A 334 -12.88 16.61 -2.95
N ARG A 335 -12.91 15.26 -2.85
CA ARG A 335 -13.24 14.51 -1.64
C ARG A 335 -12.01 13.79 -1.09
N PRO A 336 -11.89 13.65 0.24
CA PRO A 336 -10.84 12.81 0.81
C PRO A 336 -10.91 11.39 0.25
N ALA A 337 -9.76 10.87 -0.20
CA ALA A 337 -9.62 9.49 -0.66
C ALA A 337 -8.98 8.57 0.41
N THR A 338 -9.12 8.96 1.68
CA THR A 338 -8.63 8.22 2.85
C THR A 338 -9.55 8.47 4.04
N VAL A 339 -9.63 7.48 4.92
CA VAL A 339 -10.24 7.58 6.26
C VAL A 339 -9.20 7.56 7.37
N PHE A 340 -7.98 7.07 7.08
CA PHE A 340 -6.89 7.00 8.06
C PHE A 340 -5.89 8.16 7.95
N GLY A 341 -5.72 8.75 6.76
CA GLY A 341 -4.79 9.87 6.54
C GLY A 341 -3.55 9.52 5.69
N GLY A 342 -3.53 8.34 5.06
CA GLY A 342 -2.47 7.93 4.15
C GLY A 342 -1.19 7.45 4.82
N LEU A 343 -0.36 6.72 4.05
CA LEU A 343 0.91 6.15 4.54
C LEU A 343 1.97 7.22 4.92
N THR A 344 1.83 8.46 4.45
CA THR A 344 2.73 9.55 4.83
C THR A 344 2.38 10.11 6.21
N PHE A 345 1.12 10.47 6.45
CA PHE A 345 0.72 11.26 7.63
C PHE A 345 0.17 10.39 8.77
N GLY A 346 -0.77 9.48 8.48
CA GLY A 346 -1.26 8.50 9.45
C GLY A 346 -0.15 7.55 9.91
N GLY A 347 0.81 7.29 9.01
CA GLY A 347 1.97 6.42 9.23
C GLY A 347 1.92 5.19 8.32
N GLY A 348 3.09 4.68 7.94
CA GLY A 348 3.21 3.56 7.00
C GLY A 348 3.79 2.32 7.67
N PRO A 349 3.00 1.52 8.43
CA PRO A 349 3.46 0.25 9.02
C PRO A 349 3.54 -0.87 7.96
N ILE A 350 4.15 -0.54 6.81
CA ILE A 350 4.45 -1.41 5.67
C ILE A 350 3.20 -2.18 5.21
N ALA A 351 3.11 -3.45 5.59
CA ALA A 351 2.05 -4.36 5.18
C ALA A 351 0.75 -4.13 5.95
N ASN A 352 0.86 -3.65 7.20
CA ASN A 352 -0.28 -3.55 8.10
C ASN A 352 -1.07 -2.23 7.97
N TYR A 353 -0.72 -1.37 7.01
CA TYR A 353 -1.40 -0.09 6.80
C TYR A 353 -2.93 -0.26 6.67
N MET A 354 -3.36 -1.21 5.82
CA MET A 354 -4.79 -1.39 5.58
C MET A 354 -5.56 -1.93 6.77
N SER A 355 -4.90 -2.52 7.79
CA SER A 355 -5.56 -2.82 9.05
C SER A 355 -5.99 -1.54 9.77
N HIS A 356 -5.11 -0.53 9.84
CA HIS A 356 -5.47 0.79 10.41
C HIS A 356 -6.58 1.46 9.62
N ALA A 357 -6.57 1.32 8.30
CA ALA A 357 -7.62 1.88 7.47
C ALA A 357 -8.97 1.16 7.64
N ILE A 358 -8.97 -0.16 7.84
CA ILE A 358 -10.17 -0.92 8.23
C ILE A 358 -10.69 -0.44 9.59
N VAL A 359 -9.81 -0.26 10.59
CA VAL A 359 -10.19 0.28 11.91
C VAL A 359 -10.87 1.64 11.76
N SER A 360 -10.23 2.57 11.04
CA SER A 360 -10.75 3.93 10.83
C SER A 360 -12.06 3.93 10.03
N MET A 361 -12.19 3.05 9.04
CA MET A 361 -13.41 2.88 8.25
C MET A 361 -14.57 2.37 9.14
N VAL A 362 -14.31 1.40 10.00
CA VAL A 362 -15.29 0.85 10.94
C VAL A 362 -15.72 1.91 11.95
N GLU A 363 -14.78 2.64 12.55
CA GLU A 363 -15.07 3.73 13.47
C GLU A 363 -15.90 4.83 12.80
N LYS A 364 -15.57 5.20 11.56
CA LYS A 364 -16.35 6.17 10.78
C LYS A 364 -17.76 5.66 10.52
N LEU A 365 -17.92 4.47 9.95
CA LEU A 365 -19.22 3.89 9.57
C LEU A 365 -20.18 3.63 10.74
N ARG A 366 -19.64 3.39 11.95
CA ARG A 366 -20.43 3.29 13.19
C ARG A 366 -21.04 4.63 13.61
N ASN A 367 -20.36 5.74 13.31
CA ASN A 367 -20.80 7.08 13.68
C ASN A 367 -21.59 7.76 12.55
N GLU A 368 -21.15 7.62 11.31
CA GLU A 368 -21.70 8.30 10.14
C GLU A 368 -21.46 7.55 8.82
N GLY A 369 -22.24 7.88 7.80
CA GLY A 369 -22.18 7.20 6.50
C GLY A 369 -22.91 5.85 6.52
N ARG A 370 -22.88 5.17 5.38
CA ARG A 370 -23.59 3.92 5.12
C ARG A 370 -22.65 2.89 4.50
N TYR A 371 -21.86 3.30 3.51
CA TYR A 371 -20.95 2.42 2.79
C TYR A 371 -19.56 3.02 2.65
N GLY A 372 -18.56 2.16 2.85
CA GLY A 372 -17.14 2.46 2.67
C GLY A 372 -16.51 1.54 1.64
N PHE A 373 -15.65 2.10 0.78
CA PHE A 373 -14.85 1.33 -0.18
C PHE A 373 -13.39 1.27 0.24
N LEU A 374 -12.79 0.09 0.24
CA LEU A 374 -11.37 -0.10 0.56
C LEU A 374 -10.65 -0.64 -0.68
N PHE A 375 -9.65 0.08 -1.16
CA PHE A 375 -8.68 -0.38 -2.16
C PHE A 375 -7.32 -0.59 -1.49
N ALA A 376 -6.82 -1.82 -1.54
CA ALA A 376 -5.54 -2.21 -0.99
C ALA A 376 -4.55 -2.61 -2.09
N ASN A 377 -3.29 -2.22 -1.91
CA ASN A 377 -2.21 -2.42 -2.87
C ASN A 377 -0.97 -3.01 -2.19
N GLY A 378 -0.36 -4.02 -2.82
CA GLY A 378 0.86 -4.70 -2.40
C GLY A 378 1.95 -4.68 -3.47
N GLY A 379 3.21 -4.63 -3.04
CA GLY A 379 4.37 -4.63 -3.94
C GLY A 379 4.49 -3.34 -4.77
N PHE A 380 4.63 -3.49 -6.08
CA PHE A 380 4.80 -2.39 -7.03
C PHE A 380 3.51 -2.17 -7.84
N ALA A 381 2.35 -1.99 -7.22
CA ALA A 381 1.05 -2.21 -7.88
C ALA A 381 0.87 -3.67 -8.33
N THR A 382 1.39 -4.62 -7.54
CA THR A 382 1.45 -6.04 -7.90
C THR A 382 0.24 -6.80 -7.42
N ASP A 383 -0.12 -6.69 -6.14
CA ASP A 383 -1.27 -7.36 -5.56
C ASP A 383 -2.34 -6.32 -5.27
N ASN A 384 -3.52 -6.41 -5.89
CA ASN A 384 -4.62 -5.46 -5.64
C ASN A 384 -5.83 -6.21 -5.10
N HIS A 385 -6.40 -5.73 -3.99
CA HIS A 385 -7.59 -6.31 -3.37
C HIS A 385 -8.55 -5.20 -2.96
N CYS A 386 -9.83 -5.35 -3.30
CA CYS A 386 -10.88 -4.40 -2.95
C CYS A 386 -11.98 -5.08 -2.14
N ILE A 387 -12.61 -4.34 -1.23
CA ILE A 387 -13.80 -4.80 -0.49
C ILE A 387 -14.68 -3.62 -0.07
N VAL A 388 -15.98 -3.88 0.08
CA VAL A 388 -16.94 -2.91 0.63
C VAL A 388 -17.25 -3.23 2.09
N LEU A 389 -17.38 -2.20 2.92
CA LEU A 389 -17.92 -2.29 4.28
C LEU A 389 -19.21 -1.47 4.38
N GLY A 390 -20.15 -1.89 5.22
CA GLY A 390 -21.37 -1.12 5.45
C GLY A 390 -21.93 -1.23 6.87
N ASN A 391 -22.58 -0.18 7.36
CA ASN A 391 -23.24 -0.22 8.67
C ASN A 391 -24.63 -0.88 8.65
N LYS A 392 -25.03 -1.39 7.49
CA LYS A 392 -26.25 -2.17 7.26
C LYS A 392 -25.93 -3.37 6.38
N PRO A 393 -26.75 -4.44 6.42
CA PRO A 393 -26.59 -5.58 5.52
C PRO A 393 -26.52 -5.14 4.05
N ILE A 394 -25.50 -5.63 3.34
CA ILE A 394 -25.33 -5.41 1.90
C ILE A 394 -26.09 -6.52 1.17
N ALA A 395 -27.09 -6.15 0.37
CA ALA A 395 -28.03 -7.12 -0.21
C ALA A 395 -27.37 -8.15 -1.14
N ALA A 396 -26.32 -7.74 -1.85
CA ALA A 396 -25.56 -8.60 -2.75
C ALA A 396 -24.55 -9.52 -2.03
N ALA A 397 -24.26 -9.27 -0.75
CA ALA A 397 -23.24 -9.99 -0.01
C ALA A 397 -23.67 -11.44 0.26
N SER A 398 -22.81 -12.39 -0.14
CA SER A 398 -23.00 -13.82 0.08
C SER A 398 -21.65 -14.48 0.30
N PHE A 399 -21.51 -15.21 1.40
CA PHE A 399 -20.27 -15.88 1.77
C PHE A 399 -20.48 -17.40 1.93
N PRO A 400 -19.48 -18.24 1.58
CA PRO A 400 -18.20 -17.85 1.00
C PRO A 400 -18.33 -17.36 -0.46
N GLN A 401 -17.42 -16.49 -0.87
CA GLN A 401 -17.29 -15.95 -2.22
C GLN A 401 -15.92 -16.32 -2.83
N ASP A 402 -15.87 -16.46 -4.15
CA ASP A 402 -14.61 -16.42 -4.89
C ASP A 402 -14.25 -14.96 -5.20
N PHE A 403 -13.05 -14.54 -4.79
CA PHE A 403 -12.53 -13.20 -5.00
C PHE A 403 -11.35 -13.18 -5.98
N ASP A 404 -10.94 -14.32 -6.54
CA ASP A 404 -9.87 -14.38 -7.54
C ASP A 404 -10.42 -14.08 -8.94
N TYR A 405 -10.06 -12.91 -9.46
CA TYR A 405 -10.41 -12.44 -10.79
C TYR A 405 -9.19 -12.32 -11.71
N GLN A 406 -8.14 -13.12 -11.47
CA GLN A 406 -6.92 -13.08 -12.27
C GLN A 406 -7.19 -13.32 -13.75
N ALA A 407 -8.03 -14.30 -14.09
CA ALA A 407 -8.34 -14.62 -15.50
C ALA A 407 -8.98 -13.45 -16.24
N GLU A 408 -9.83 -12.66 -15.56
CA GLU A 408 -10.43 -11.46 -16.13
C GLU A 408 -9.38 -10.35 -16.34
N ALA A 409 -8.48 -10.16 -15.37
CA ALA A 409 -7.39 -9.19 -15.50
C ALA A 409 -6.44 -9.56 -16.65
N GLU A 410 -6.08 -10.84 -16.79
CA GLU A 410 -5.23 -11.32 -17.89
C GLU A 410 -5.90 -11.16 -19.27
N ALA A 411 -7.23 -11.30 -19.35
CA ALA A 411 -7.95 -11.07 -20.61
C ALA A 411 -7.91 -9.60 -21.08
N LYS A 412 -7.68 -8.65 -20.16
CA LYS A 412 -7.52 -7.22 -20.46
C LYS A 412 -6.07 -6.82 -20.76
N ARG A 413 -5.10 -7.69 -20.46
CA ARG A 413 -3.67 -7.40 -20.58
C ARG A 413 -3.27 -7.24 -22.06
N GLY A 414 -2.55 -6.16 -22.35
CA GLY A 414 -1.92 -5.93 -23.64
C GLY A 414 -0.74 -6.86 -23.90
N ALA A 415 -0.13 -6.71 -25.08
CA ALA A 415 1.08 -7.46 -25.40
C ALA A 415 2.22 -7.08 -24.45
N VAL A 416 2.85 -8.07 -23.82
CA VAL A 416 4.05 -7.85 -23.00
C VAL A 416 5.26 -7.75 -23.93
N PRO A 417 5.97 -6.61 -23.93
CA PRO A 417 7.16 -6.37 -24.74
C PRO A 417 8.30 -7.29 -24.32
N GLU A 418 8.97 -7.87 -25.30
CA GLU A 418 10.17 -8.68 -25.05
C GLU A 418 11.27 -7.82 -24.42
N LEU A 419 11.94 -8.34 -23.39
CA LEU A 419 13.07 -7.67 -22.75
C LEU A 419 14.36 -7.96 -23.52
N VAL A 420 15.12 -6.92 -23.86
CA VAL A 420 16.48 -7.02 -24.39
C VAL A 420 17.46 -6.29 -23.47
N GLU A 421 18.40 -7.03 -22.89
CA GLU A 421 19.38 -6.47 -21.95
C GLU A 421 20.59 -5.85 -22.65
N ASP A 422 20.94 -6.38 -23.83
CA ASP A 422 22.08 -5.95 -24.64
C ASP A 422 21.63 -5.19 -25.89
N TYR A 423 21.34 -3.90 -25.75
CA TYR A 423 20.85 -3.07 -26.85
C TYR A 423 21.55 -1.71 -26.91
N ALA A 424 22.08 -1.38 -28.09
CA ALA A 424 22.52 -0.03 -28.43
C ALA A 424 21.93 0.38 -29.78
N GLY A 425 21.20 1.49 -29.82
CA GLY A 425 20.46 1.90 -31.00
C GLY A 425 19.32 2.89 -30.71
N PRO A 426 18.60 3.32 -31.76
CA PRO A 426 17.47 4.22 -31.63
C PRO A 426 16.36 3.64 -30.75
N ALA A 427 15.83 4.47 -29.86
CA ALA A 427 14.79 4.05 -28.94
C ALA A 427 13.89 5.24 -28.56
N MET A 428 12.79 4.95 -27.86
CA MET A 428 11.83 5.92 -27.37
C MET A 428 11.62 5.73 -25.87
N ILE A 429 11.48 6.82 -25.12
CA ILE A 429 11.22 6.75 -23.67
C ILE A 429 9.82 6.19 -23.42
N GLU A 430 9.73 5.08 -22.69
CA GLU A 430 8.48 4.52 -22.18
C GLU A 430 8.15 5.09 -20.79
N SER A 431 9.16 5.23 -19.93
CA SER A 431 9.09 5.92 -18.64
C SER A 431 10.51 6.17 -18.13
N TYR A 432 10.67 6.92 -17.05
CA TYR A 432 11.97 7.27 -16.49
C TYR A 432 11.88 7.66 -15.01
N THR A 433 13.03 7.76 -14.36
CA THR A 433 13.18 8.39 -13.04
C THR A 433 14.62 8.84 -12.79
N VAL A 434 14.79 9.79 -11.88
CA VAL A 434 16.09 10.28 -11.38
C VAL A 434 16.09 10.12 -9.85
N PHE A 435 17.14 9.51 -9.32
CA PHE A 435 17.34 9.28 -7.89
C PHE A 435 18.19 10.39 -7.28
N TYR A 436 17.86 10.79 -6.06
CA TYR A 436 18.56 11.85 -5.34
C TYR A 436 19.16 11.31 -4.05
N ASP A 437 20.32 11.85 -3.69
CA ASP A 437 20.98 11.55 -2.43
C ASP A 437 20.31 12.28 -1.23
N ARG A 438 20.96 12.26 -0.06
CA ARG A 438 20.42 12.93 1.14
C ARG A 438 20.54 14.45 1.13
N ASP A 439 21.47 14.99 0.35
CA ASP A 439 21.68 16.42 0.20
C ASP A 439 20.80 17.00 -0.94
N GLY A 440 20.14 16.11 -1.69
CA GLY A 440 19.21 16.44 -2.77
C GLY A 440 19.89 16.58 -4.13
N ALA A 441 21.13 16.12 -4.27
CA ALA A 441 21.82 16.07 -5.56
C ALA A 441 21.41 14.81 -6.34
N PRO A 442 21.25 14.89 -7.68
CA PRO A 442 21.06 13.72 -8.53
C PRO A 442 22.22 12.72 -8.38
N GLU A 443 21.92 11.48 -8.02
CA GLU A 443 22.92 10.42 -7.78
C GLU A 443 22.97 9.43 -8.95
N ALA A 444 21.80 9.10 -9.51
CA ALA A 444 21.65 8.18 -10.63
C ALA A 444 20.30 8.39 -11.32
N GLY A 445 20.07 7.78 -12.47
CA GLY A 445 18.77 7.75 -13.11
C GLY A 445 18.65 6.60 -14.09
N VAL A 446 17.42 6.29 -14.46
CA VAL A 446 17.11 5.19 -15.39
C VAL A 446 15.98 5.59 -16.32
N VAL A 447 16.14 5.26 -17.60
CA VAL A 447 15.12 5.30 -18.62
C VAL A 447 14.69 3.87 -18.93
N ILE A 448 13.38 3.63 -18.94
CA ILE A 448 12.79 2.47 -19.60
C ILE A 448 12.52 2.86 -21.04
N ALA A 449 13.11 2.14 -21.97
CA ALA A 449 13.08 2.47 -23.38
C ALA A 449 12.42 1.38 -24.23
N ARG A 450 11.76 1.81 -25.30
CA ARG A 450 11.28 0.99 -26.42
C ARG A 450 12.26 1.06 -27.57
N THR A 451 12.77 -0.08 -28.02
CA THR A 451 13.59 -0.15 -29.23
C THR A 451 12.72 0.05 -30.49
N ALA A 452 13.36 0.25 -31.64
CA ALA A 452 12.66 0.30 -32.94
C ALA A 452 11.82 -0.98 -33.25
N ASP A 453 12.19 -2.12 -32.68
CA ASP A 453 11.46 -3.39 -32.78
C ASP A 453 10.43 -3.59 -31.65
N ALA A 454 10.08 -2.51 -30.94
CA ALA A 454 9.17 -2.48 -29.79
C ALA A 454 9.57 -3.37 -28.59
N LYS A 455 10.85 -3.77 -28.50
CA LYS A 455 11.39 -4.45 -27.31
C LYS A 455 11.63 -3.46 -26.18
N ARG A 456 11.60 -3.91 -24.93
CA ARG A 456 11.93 -3.10 -23.76
C ARG A 456 13.39 -3.26 -23.39
N THR A 457 14.04 -2.18 -22.99
CA THR A 457 15.39 -2.17 -22.41
C THR A 457 15.50 -1.09 -21.34
N LEU A 458 16.56 -1.14 -20.53
CA LEU A 458 16.88 -0.12 -19.54
C LEU A 458 18.19 0.58 -19.92
N ALA A 459 18.26 1.88 -19.63
CA ALA A 459 19.45 2.68 -19.87
C ALA A 459 19.69 3.66 -18.71
N HIS A 460 20.94 3.80 -18.29
CA HIS A 460 21.34 4.75 -17.27
C HIS A 460 21.27 6.19 -17.79
N VAL A 461 20.90 7.12 -16.91
CA VAL A 461 20.98 8.56 -17.17
C VAL A 461 22.34 9.07 -16.72
N ASP A 462 23.04 9.82 -17.58
CA ASP A 462 24.23 10.57 -17.18
C ASP A 462 23.81 11.79 -16.34
N VAL A 463 23.88 11.65 -15.02
CA VAL A 463 23.50 12.71 -14.08
C VAL A 463 24.51 13.86 -14.02
N SER A 464 25.66 13.75 -14.69
CA SER A 464 26.60 14.87 -14.85
C SER A 464 26.20 15.81 -16.00
N ASP A 465 25.34 15.35 -16.92
CA ASP A 465 24.78 16.15 -17.99
C ASP A 465 23.57 16.97 -17.49
N ALA A 466 23.81 18.26 -17.25
CA ALA A 466 22.80 19.19 -16.80
C ALA A 466 21.64 19.38 -17.81
N ALA A 467 21.90 19.24 -19.12
CA ALA A 467 20.85 19.37 -20.13
C ALA A 467 19.94 18.14 -20.13
N MET A 468 20.51 16.94 -19.97
CA MET A 468 19.74 15.70 -19.80
C MET A 468 18.87 15.75 -18.53
N LEU A 469 19.43 16.17 -17.40
CA LEU A 469 18.66 16.32 -16.17
C LEU A 469 17.53 17.33 -16.31
N ALA A 470 17.79 18.49 -16.93
CA ALA A 470 16.76 19.50 -17.17
C ALA A 470 15.65 18.95 -18.08
N PHE A 471 16.01 18.28 -19.17
CA PHE A 471 15.07 17.62 -20.08
C PHE A 471 14.14 16.66 -19.34
N LEU A 472 14.68 15.85 -18.42
CA LEU A 472 13.87 14.88 -17.67
C LEU A 472 13.01 15.52 -16.57
N THR A 473 13.44 16.62 -15.95
CA THR A 473 12.90 17.04 -14.65
C THR A 473 12.31 18.45 -14.58
N ASP A 474 12.55 19.32 -15.57
CA ASP A 474 12.13 20.73 -15.49
C ASP A 474 10.67 20.98 -15.94
N GLY A 475 10.04 20.00 -16.58
CA GLY A 475 8.64 20.05 -17.01
C GLY A 475 8.37 20.91 -18.26
N LYS A 476 9.39 21.42 -18.96
CA LYS A 476 9.21 22.19 -20.21
C LYS A 476 8.82 21.32 -21.39
N VAL A 477 9.23 20.06 -21.37
CA VAL A 477 8.93 19.03 -22.37
C VAL A 477 8.50 17.78 -21.62
N GLU A 478 7.55 17.03 -22.17
CA GLU A 478 7.23 15.68 -21.73
C GLU A 478 8.28 14.70 -22.28
N PRO A 479 9.10 14.05 -21.44
CA PRO A 479 10.09 13.08 -21.93
C PRO A 479 9.47 11.76 -22.39
N VAL A 480 8.36 11.33 -21.80
CA VAL A 480 7.72 10.07 -22.22
C VAL A 480 7.23 10.20 -23.65
N GLY A 481 7.61 9.25 -24.50
CA GLY A 481 7.30 9.24 -25.93
C GLY A 481 8.29 9.98 -26.81
N THR A 482 9.34 10.60 -26.28
CA THR A 482 10.39 11.21 -27.10
C THR A 482 11.38 10.18 -27.63
N GLU A 483 11.86 10.40 -28.86
CA GLU A 483 12.95 9.61 -29.46
C GLU A 483 14.31 9.99 -28.88
N GLY A 484 15.22 9.02 -28.89
CA GLY A 484 16.62 9.16 -28.50
C GLY A 484 17.40 7.90 -28.86
N ARG A 485 18.47 7.62 -28.13
CA ARG A 485 19.34 6.47 -28.38
C ARG A 485 19.85 5.85 -27.08
N VAL A 486 19.89 4.52 -27.05
CA VAL A 486 20.67 3.76 -26.08
C VAL A 486 22.09 3.59 -26.62
N VAL A 487 23.10 3.94 -25.82
CA VAL A 487 24.52 3.83 -26.16
C VAL A 487 25.24 2.89 -25.21
N ALA A 488 26.24 2.16 -25.71
CA ALA A 488 27.10 1.35 -24.87
C ALA A 488 28.02 2.26 -24.03
N LEU A 489 28.14 1.95 -22.74
CA LEU A 489 29.09 2.57 -21.82
C LEU A 489 30.22 1.58 -21.50
N ASP A 490 31.24 2.05 -20.77
CA ASP A 490 32.29 1.17 -20.24
C ASP A 490 31.69 0.04 -19.38
N GLU A 491 30.61 0.36 -18.64
CA GLU A 491 29.78 -0.60 -17.93
C GLU A 491 28.29 -0.35 -18.26
N GLY A 492 27.67 -1.29 -18.98
CA GLY A 492 26.23 -1.26 -19.29
C GLY A 492 25.86 -0.30 -20.42
N TYR A 493 24.67 0.31 -20.32
CA TYR A 493 24.08 1.12 -21.38
C TYR A 493 23.53 2.44 -20.82
N GLY A 494 23.67 3.53 -21.59
CA GLY A 494 23.24 4.88 -21.23
C GLY A 494 22.23 5.47 -22.22
N TRP A 495 21.45 6.45 -21.78
CA TRP A 495 20.46 7.17 -22.60
C TRP A 495 21.01 8.51 -23.13
N GLN A 496 20.75 8.82 -24.39
CA GLN A 496 21.06 10.10 -25.04
C GLN A 496 19.85 10.57 -25.87
N VAL A 497 19.59 11.89 -25.88
CA VAL A 497 18.55 12.52 -26.72
C VAL A 497 19.15 12.98 -28.04
#